data_AF-A0AA45MPU2-F1
#
_entry.id   AF-A0AA45MPU2-F1
#
_cell.length_a   1.000
_cell.length_b   1.000
_cell.length_c   1.000
_cell.angle_alpha   90.00
_cell.angle_beta   90.00
_cell.angle_gamma   90.00
#
_symmetry.space_group_name_H-M   'P 1'
#
loop_
_entity.id
_entity.type
_entity.pdbx_description
1 polymer ?
#
loop_
_entity_poly.entity_id
_entity_poly.type
_entity_poly.pdbx_seq_one_letter_code
_entity_poly.pdbx_strand_id
1 'polypeptide(L)'
;MGRRGRFCQKGSGPASLGDVNVRRIFRRMLYGLFARSRSVMSVFEGALCQDVARYLNAVPILEDKLMSSISDSNALKVAEAKVHELGAASGDEFEILHAETREVEQGWVFFYNSADFVQTRNPLSALAGNGPILVLRDGRVAVLPTSMPWQEAVTQLPLQEAGWAA
;
A
#
# COMPACT_ATOMS: atom_id res chain seq x y z
N MET A 1 -1.35 61.78 3.34
CA MET A 1 -1.26 61.61 1.87
C MET A 1 -0.60 60.26 1.57
N GLY A 2 -1.29 59.34 0.90
CA GLY A 2 -0.74 58.01 0.57
C GLY A 2 -1.79 56.95 0.22
N ARG A 3 -2.42 57.11 -0.95
CA ARG A 3 -3.08 56.13 -1.86
C ARG A 3 -3.48 54.75 -1.27
N ARG A 4 -4.76 54.49 -1.01
CA ARG A 4 -5.74 53.78 -1.89
C ARG A 4 -5.16 52.68 -2.79
N GLY A 5 -5.40 51.42 -2.42
CA GLY A 5 -5.43 50.24 -3.29
C GLY A 5 -6.68 49.42 -2.95
N ARG A 6 -7.48 49.12 -3.96
CA ARG A 6 -8.84 48.56 -3.92
C ARG A 6 -8.81 47.04 -4.20
N PHE A 7 -9.73 46.32 -3.54
CA PHE A 7 -10.54 45.18 -4.04
C PHE A 7 -9.86 43.97 -4.71
N CYS A 8 -10.09 42.77 -4.17
CA CYS A 8 -10.96 41.76 -4.81
C CYS A 8 -11.31 40.59 -3.86
N GLN A 9 -12.53 40.09 -3.96
CA GLN A 9 -13.12 39.00 -3.16
C GLN A 9 -12.89 37.61 -3.79
N LYS A 10 -12.93 36.59 -2.92
CA LYS A 10 -13.50 35.23 -3.03
C LYS A 10 -13.23 34.36 -4.28
N GLY A 11 -12.82 33.10 -4.01
CA GLY A 11 -13.38 31.94 -4.71
C GLY A 11 -12.41 30.81 -5.08
N SER A 12 -12.71 29.61 -4.55
CA SER A 12 -12.71 28.30 -5.23
C SER A 12 -11.40 27.67 -5.76
N GLY A 13 -10.98 26.60 -5.08
CA GLY A 13 -10.71 25.26 -5.64
C GLY A 13 -9.49 25.05 -6.54
N PRO A 14 -8.61 24.07 -6.27
CA PRO A 14 -7.60 23.66 -7.23
C PRO A 14 -8.25 22.89 -8.39
N ALA A 15 -8.18 23.47 -9.58
CA ALA A 15 -8.54 22.82 -10.82
C ALA A 15 -7.53 21.72 -11.16
N SER A 16 -8.05 20.51 -11.36
CA SER A 16 -7.39 19.35 -11.93
C SER A 16 -7.13 19.53 -13.43
N LEU A 17 -5.88 19.48 -13.83
CA LEU A 17 -5.40 19.30 -15.20
C LEU A 17 -3.99 18.73 -15.10
N GLY A 18 -3.60 17.62 -15.70
CA GLY A 18 -4.30 16.69 -16.57
C GLY A 18 -3.30 15.57 -16.84
N ASP A 19 -3.78 14.33 -16.74
CA ASP A 19 -3.07 13.11 -17.10
C ASP A 19 -2.42 13.24 -18.48
N VAL A 20 -1.12 13.49 -18.49
CA VAL A 20 -0.31 13.30 -19.69
C VAL A 20 -0.16 11.80 -19.85
N ASN A 21 -1.10 11.24 -20.62
CA ASN A 21 -1.24 9.84 -20.95
C ASN A 21 -0.02 9.34 -21.73
N VAL A 22 1.04 8.98 -21.00
CA VAL A 22 2.30 8.41 -21.52
C VAL A 22 2.05 7.14 -22.35
N ARG A 23 0.90 6.47 -22.15
CA ARG A 23 0.49 5.28 -22.90
C ARG A 23 0.18 5.56 -24.37
N ARG A 24 -0.07 6.81 -24.78
CA ARG A 24 -0.31 7.15 -26.20
C ARG A 24 0.97 7.22 -27.03
N ILE A 25 2.11 7.54 -26.43
CA ILE A 25 3.38 7.68 -27.16
C ILE A 25 3.98 6.30 -27.44
N PHE A 26 3.93 5.37 -26.48
CA PHE A 26 4.56 4.06 -26.64
C PHE A 26 3.82 3.11 -27.60
N ARG A 27 2.49 3.20 -27.71
CA ARG A 27 1.72 2.36 -28.65
C ARG A 27 1.95 2.68 -30.13
N ARG A 28 2.54 3.85 -30.45
CA ARG A 28 2.75 4.29 -31.84
C ARG A 28 4.10 3.87 -32.43
N MET A 29 5.04 3.40 -31.61
CA MET A 29 6.33 2.89 -32.11
C MET A 29 6.32 1.40 -32.43
N LEU A 30 5.60 0.57 -31.66
CA LEU A 30 5.67 -0.89 -31.80
C LEU A 30 4.94 -1.46 -33.03
N TYR A 31 3.99 -0.73 -33.63
CA TYR A 31 3.31 -1.15 -34.85
C TYR A 31 3.92 -0.60 -36.15
N GLY A 32 4.98 0.22 -36.06
CA GLY A 32 5.62 0.84 -37.24
C GLY A 32 6.69 -0.02 -37.91
N LEU A 33 7.22 -1.04 -37.23
CA LEU A 33 8.37 -1.82 -37.73
C LEU A 33 8.00 -3.10 -38.52
N PHE A 34 6.71 -3.44 -38.63
CA PHE A 34 6.28 -4.72 -39.20
C PHE A 34 5.57 -4.60 -40.56
N ALA A 35 5.77 -3.50 -41.30
CA ALA A 35 5.09 -3.22 -42.57
C ALA A 35 6.06 -3.04 -43.77
N ARG A 36 7.25 -3.67 -43.74
CA ARG A 36 8.18 -3.62 -44.88
C ARG A 36 9.00 -4.92 -45.00
N SER A 37 8.36 -5.97 -45.50
CA SER A 37 8.97 -6.96 -46.42
C SER A 37 7.98 -8.08 -46.75
N ARG A 38 7.17 -7.86 -47.79
CA ARG A 38 6.54 -8.96 -48.54
C ARG A 38 7.57 -9.50 -49.51
N SER A 39 8.45 -10.42 -49.09
CA SER A 39 9.14 -11.29 -50.06
C SER A 39 9.97 -12.45 -49.50
N VAL A 40 9.73 -12.97 -48.29
CA VAL A 40 10.32 -14.26 -47.87
C VAL A 40 9.50 -14.90 -46.76
N MET A 41 8.34 -15.45 -47.08
CA MET A 41 7.59 -16.32 -46.16
C MET A 41 7.02 -17.50 -46.93
N SER A 42 7.81 -18.57 -47.09
CA SER A 42 7.25 -19.85 -47.52
C SER A 42 7.95 -21.10 -46.97
N VAL A 43 8.78 -21.03 -45.92
CA VAL A 43 9.52 -22.25 -45.47
C VAL A 43 9.64 -22.45 -43.96
N PHE A 44 9.16 -21.56 -43.08
CA PHE A 44 9.29 -21.77 -41.63
C PHE A 44 8.02 -21.38 -40.85
N GLU A 45 6.87 -21.89 -41.29
CA GLU A 45 5.62 -21.84 -40.53
C GLU A 45 5.44 -23.17 -39.80
N GLY A 46 5.52 -23.17 -38.46
CA GLY A 46 5.07 -24.33 -37.69
C GLY A 46 5.40 -24.32 -36.21
N ALA A 47 6.64 -24.05 -35.82
CA ALA A 47 7.08 -24.41 -34.46
C ALA A 47 7.46 -23.23 -33.53
N LEU A 48 7.60 -21.99 -34.02
CA LEU A 48 8.13 -20.88 -33.21
C LEU A 48 7.08 -19.88 -32.71
N CYS A 49 5.82 -19.98 -33.15
CA CYS A 49 4.80 -19.00 -32.79
C CYS A 49 4.11 -19.28 -31.43
N GLN A 50 4.20 -20.50 -30.89
CA GLN A 50 3.54 -20.86 -29.62
C GLN A 50 4.39 -20.57 -28.37
N ASP A 51 5.72 -20.51 -28.48
CA ASP A 51 6.59 -20.34 -27.30
C ASP A 51 6.77 -18.89 -26.86
N VAL A 52 6.74 -17.92 -27.78
CA VAL A 52 6.84 -16.50 -27.41
C VAL A 52 5.56 -16.00 -26.72
N ALA A 53 4.40 -16.53 -27.11
CA ALA A 53 3.12 -16.20 -26.48
C ALA A 53 3.00 -16.76 -25.04
N ARG A 54 3.67 -17.86 -24.71
CA ARG A 54 3.76 -18.35 -23.32
C ARG A 54 4.65 -17.44 -22.45
N TYR A 55 5.76 -16.96 -23.00
CA TYR A 55 6.68 -16.09 -22.28
C TYR A 55 6.10 -14.67 -22.03
N LEU A 56 5.33 -14.12 -22.97
CA LEU A 56 4.70 -12.81 -22.80
C LEU A 56 3.51 -12.81 -21.83
N ASN A 57 2.84 -13.94 -21.62
CA ASN A 57 1.78 -14.10 -20.61
C ASN A 57 2.29 -14.32 -19.18
N ALA A 58 3.60 -14.46 -18.97
CA ALA A 58 4.22 -14.59 -17.65
C ALA A 58 4.67 -13.25 -17.04
N VAL A 59 4.57 -12.16 -17.81
CA VAL A 59 4.94 -10.80 -17.38
C VAL A 59 3.90 -10.07 -16.48
N PRO A 60 2.58 -10.38 -16.46
CA PRO A 60 1.62 -9.62 -15.64
C PRO A 60 1.75 -9.89 -14.12
N ILE A 61 2.48 -10.94 -13.73
CA ILE A 61 2.62 -11.35 -12.32
C ILE A 61 3.58 -10.43 -11.55
N LEU A 62 4.52 -9.77 -12.25
CA LEU A 62 5.50 -8.89 -11.60
C LEU A 62 4.96 -7.48 -11.40
N GLU A 63 4.07 -7.01 -12.28
CA GLU A 63 3.47 -5.68 -12.19
C GLU A 63 2.50 -5.59 -11.00
N ASP A 64 1.61 -6.57 -10.78
CA ASP A 64 0.75 -6.60 -9.59
C ASP A 64 1.54 -6.66 -8.27
N LYS A 65 2.68 -7.37 -8.28
CA LYS A 65 3.52 -7.57 -7.09
C LYS A 65 4.36 -6.34 -6.73
N LEU A 66 4.70 -5.51 -7.70
CA LEU A 66 5.45 -4.26 -7.49
C LEU A 66 4.51 -3.05 -7.30
N MET A 67 3.32 -3.07 -7.91
CA MET A 67 2.35 -1.96 -7.90
C MET A 67 1.43 -1.96 -6.68
N SER A 68 1.37 -3.03 -5.89
CA SER A 68 0.62 -3.09 -4.63
C SER A 68 1.54 -3.02 -3.41
N SER A 69 2.54 -2.14 -3.43
CA SER A 69 3.33 -1.82 -2.24
C SER A 69 2.96 -0.40 -1.77
N ILE A 70 2.32 -0.32 -0.60
CA ILE A 70 2.03 0.96 0.05
C ILE A 70 3.34 1.57 0.59
N SER A 71 3.39 2.89 0.69
CA SER A 71 4.48 3.57 1.38
C SER A 71 4.36 3.44 2.91
N ASP A 72 5.45 3.69 3.61
CA ASP A 72 5.51 3.80 5.08
C ASP A 72 4.45 4.76 5.65
N SER A 73 4.29 5.94 5.07
CA SER A 73 3.29 6.93 5.49
C SER A 73 1.86 6.43 5.28
N ASN A 74 1.61 5.64 4.22
CA ASN A 74 0.30 5.03 4.00
C ASN A 74 0.07 3.87 4.96
N ALA A 75 1.10 3.08 5.26
CA ALA A 75 1.03 2.01 6.26
C ALA A 75 0.68 2.57 7.65
N LEU A 76 1.31 3.69 8.03
CA LEU A 76 1.02 4.36 9.28
C LEU A 76 -0.45 4.82 9.35
N LYS A 77 -0.98 5.47 8.30
CA LYS A 77 -2.39 5.89 8.28
C LYS A 77 -3.36 4.72 8.42
N VAL A 78 -3.04 3.59 7.78
CA VAL A 78 -3.83 2.37 7.89
C VAL A 78 -3.78 1.82 9.31
N ALA A 79 -2.62 1.82 9.95
CA ALA A 79 -2.48 1.42 11.34
C ALA A 79 -3.23 2.36 12.29
N GLU A 80 -3.11 3.69 12.12
CA GLU A 80 -3.82 4.70 12.91
C GLU A 80 -5.33 4.51 12.83
N ALA A 81 -5.86 4.30 11.63
CA ALA A 81 -7.28 4.03 11.43
C ALA A 81 -7.72 2.77 12.18
N LYS A 82 -6.92 1.70 12.15
CA LYS A 82 -7.26 0.46 12.86
C LYS A 82 -7.15 0.61 14.38
N VAL A 83 -6.14 1.31 14.88
CA VAL A 83 -5.97 1.57 16.32
C VAL A 83 -7.12 2.43 16.85
N HIS A 84 -7.54 3.44 16.09
CA HIS A 84 -8.70 4.26 16.43
C HIS A 84 -10.00 3.44 16.48
N GLU A 85 -10.21 2.53 15.52
CA GLU A 85 -11.34 1.60 15.53
C GLU A 85 -11.35 0.72 16.80
N LEU A 86 -10.20 0.16 17.18
CA LEU A 86 -10.06 -0.66 18.39
C LEU A 86 -10.30 0.14 19.69
N GLY A 87 -9.79 1.37 19.76
CA GLY A 87 -10.04 2.28 20.88
C GLY A 87 -11.54 2.59 21.00
N ALA A 88 -12.16 3.02 19.90
CA ALA A 88 -13.58 3.34 19.86
C ALA A 88 -14.46 2.14 20.29
N ALA A 89 -14.11 0.92 19.85
CA ALA A 89 -14.80 -0.30 20.26
C ALA A 89 -14.62 -0.64 21.75
N SER A 90 -13.51 -0.21 22.35
CA SER A 90 -13.20 -0.41 23.77
C SER A 90 -13.72 0.72 24.68
N GLY A 91 -14.19 1.82 24.10
CA GLY A 91 -14.59 3.02 24.84
C GLY A 91 -13.42 3.85 25.37
N ASP A 92 -12.25 3.74 24.73
CA ASP A 92 -11.01 4.39 25.15
C ASP A 92 -10.23 4.94 23.93
N GLU A 93 -9.21 5.78 24.14
CA GLU A 93 -8.37 6.32 23.09
C GLU A 93 -7.03 5.60 23.06
N PHE A 94 -6.65 5.06 21.89
CA PHE A 94 -5.40 4.34 21.71
C PHE A 94 -4.45 5.10 20.78
N GLU A 95 -3.15 5.00 21.06
CA GLU A 95 -2.10 5.68 20.32
C GLU A 95 -0.96 4.73 19.95
N ILE A 96 -0.36 4.94 18.78
CA ILE A 96 0.75 4.14 18.27
C ILE A 96 2.06 4.56 18.94
N LEU A 97 2.82 3.57 19.39
CA LEU A 97 4.18 3.72 19.88
C LEU A 97 5.15 3.81 18.70
N HIS A 98 5.29 5.01 18.11
CA HIS A 98 6.15 5.23 16.94
C HIS A 98 7.59 4.73 17.13
N ALA A 99 8.15 4.89 18.33
CA ALA A 99 9.51 4.45 18.65
C ALA A 99 9.70 2.92 18.63
N GLU A 100 8.61 2.15 18.76
CA GLU A 100 8.65 0.69 18.79
C GLU A 100 8.29 0.05 17.44
N THR A 101 7.86 0.85 16.46
CA THR A 101 7.48 0.38 15.12
C THR A 101 8.64 -0.36 14.45
N ARG A 102 8.34 -1.53 13.85
CA ARG A 102 9.34 -2.37 13.18
C ARG A 102 8.95 -2.60 11.73
N GLU A 103 9.86 -2.31 10.81
CA GLU A 103 9.72 -2.76 9.43
C GLU A 103 10.20 -4.22 9.31
N VAL A 104 9.43 -5.01 8.59
CA VAL A 104 9.72 -6.41 8.26
C VAL A 104 9.59 -6.62 6.74
N GLU A 105 10.03 -7.77 6.25
CA GLU A 105 9.95 -8.09 4.82
C GLU A 105 8.51 -7.97 4.27
N GLN A 106 7.54 -8.41 5.07
CA GLN A 106 6.13 -8.46 4.70
C GLN A 106 5.40 -7.10 4.82
N GLY A 107 5.96 -6.12 5.53
CA GLY A 107 5.29 -4.86 5.86
C GLY A 107 5.80 -4.19 7.13
N TRP A 108 4.90 -3.64 7.94
CA TRP A 108 5.22 -2.88 9.16
C TRP A 108 4.42 -3.37 10.35
N VAL A 109 5.12 -3.56 11.47
CA VAL A 109 4.55 -3.93 12.76
C VAL A 109 4.44 -2.68 13.63
N PHE A 110 3.21 -2.33 14.01
CA PHE A 110 2.88 -1.20 14.85
C PHE A 110 2.44 -1.67 16.22
N PHE A 111 3.07 -1.11 17.25
CA PHE A 111 2.69 -1.29 18.64
C PHE A 111 1.81 -0.11 19.06
N TYR A 112 0.82 -0.35 19.90
CA TYR A 112 -0.06 0.70 20.40
C TYR A 112 -0.37 0.45 21.87
N ASN A 113 -0.82 1.50 22.55
CA ASN A 113 -1.29 1.44 23.93
C ASN A 113 -2.40 2.50 24.14
N SER A 114 -2.95 2.62 25.33
CA SER A 114 -3.85 3.72 25.66
C SER A 114 -3.10 5.05 25.54
N ALA A 115 -3.79 6.10 25.11
CA ALA A 115 -3.24 7.45 25.03
C ALA A 115 -2.73 7.91 26.41
N ASP A 116 -3.46 7.59 27.48
CA ASP A 116 -3.06 7.85 28.86
C ASP A 116 -1.72 7.20 29.20
N PHE A 117 -1.50 5.94 28.82
CA PHE A 117 -0.21 5.28 29.04
C PHE A 117 0.90 5.94 28.22
N VAL A 118 0.65 6.26 26.95
CA VAL A 118 1.65 6.88 26.07
C VAL A 118 2.12 8.21 26.64
N GLN A 119 1.20 9.03 27.15
CA GLN A 119 1.47 10.35 27.71
C GLN A 119 2.10 10.29 29.11
N THR A 120 1.53 9.49 30.01
CA THR A 120 1.91 9.52 31.44
C THR A 120 2.92 8.46 31.84
N ARG A 121 3.09 7.41 31.02
CA ARG A 121 3.83 6.19 31.34
C ARG A 121 3.34 5.51 32.63
N ASN A 122 2.12 5.79 33.07
CA ASN A 122 1.53 5.15 34.23
C ASN A 122 1.17 3.68 33.92
N PRO A 123 1.79 2.69 34.57
CA PRO A 123 1.51 1.28 34.30
C PRO A 123 0.06 0.87 34.51
N LEU A 124 -0.70 1.58 35.37
CA LEU A 124 -2.11 1.29 35.62
C LEU A 124 -3.03 1.65 34.43
N SER A 125 -2.56 2.51 33.54
CA SER A 125 -3.28 2.88 32.31
C SER A 125 -2.89 2.01 31.12
N ALA A 126 -1.92 1.09 31.28
CA ALA A 126 -1.45 0.26 30.18
C ALA A 126 -2.52 -0.76 29.74
N LEU A 127 -2.68 -0.93 28.43
CA LEU A 127 -3.47 -2.01 27.87
C LEU A 127 -2.84 -3.36 28.18
N ALA A 128 -3.69 -4.31 28.59
CA ALA A 128 -3.32 -5.69 28.82
C ALA A 128 -3.88 -6.57 27.71
N GLY A 129 -3.03 -7.43 27.15
CA GLY A 129 -3.44 -8.43 26.17
C GLY A 129 -3.69 -7.88 24.75
N ASN A 130 -3.31 -6.63 24.47
CA ASN A 130 -3.34 -6.12 23.10
C ASN A 130 -2.16 -6.66 22.29
N GLY A 131 -2.45 -7.16 21.10
CA GLY A 131 -1.44 -7.63 20.16
C GLY A 131 -1.04 -6.54 19.18
N PRO A 132 0.22 -6.51 18.71
CA PRO A 132 0.64 -5.54 17.71
C PRO A 132 -0.10 -5.74 16.39
N ILE A 133 -0.14 -4.69 15.58
CA ILE A 133 -0.80 -4.70 14.27
C ILE A 133 0.26 -4.83 13.18
N LEU A 134 0.13 -5.81 12.31
CA LEU A 134 0.89 -5.93 11.08
C LEU A 134 0.11 -5.29 9.93
N VAL A 135 0.68 -4.27 9.30
CA VAL A 135 0.20 -3.76 8.02
C VAL A 135 1.07 -4.33 6.92
N LEU A 136 0.46 -5.15 6.07
CA LEU A 136 1.14 -5.76 4.93
C LEU A 136 1.42 -4.72 3.84
N ARG A 137 2.44 -4.98 3.01
CA ARG A 137 2.78 -4.09 1.89
C ARG A 137 1.63 -3.87 0.91
N ASP A 138 0.66 -4.78 0.84
CA ASP A 138 -0.54 -4.63 0.01
C ASP A 138 -1.68 -3.81 0.65
N GLY A 139 -1.50 -3.30 1.87
CA GLY A 139 -2.51 -2.52 2.59
C GLY A 139 -3.44 -3.33 3.50
N ARG A 140 -3.34 -4.66 3.50
CA ARG A 140 -4.10 -5.49 4.46
C ARG A 140 -3.55 -5.34 5.88
N VAL A 141 -4.43 -5.56 6.85
CA VAL A 141 -4.11 -5.40 8.27
C VAL A 141 -4.39 -6.72 8.99
N ALA A 142 -3.42 -7.20 9.77
CA ALA A 142 -3.56 -8.35 10.64
C ALA A 142 -3.24 -7.95 12.08
N VAL A 143 -4.09 -8.34 13.03
CA VAL A 143 -3.77 -8.21 14.46
C VAL A 143 -3.00 -9.46 14.85
N LEU A 144 -1.79 -9.28 15.38
CA LEU A 144 -0.95 -10.38 15.81
C LEU A 144 -1.42 -10.92 17.17
N PRO A 145 -1.34 -12.23 17.42
CA PRO A 145 -1.69 -12.82 18.71
C PRO A 145 -0.71 -12.37 19.80
N THR A 146 -1.18 -12.36 21.04
CA THR A 146 -0.36 -12.12 22.24
C THR A 146 0.15 -13.40 22.90
N SER A 147 -0.30 -14.57 22.43
CA SER A 147 0.12 -15.87 22.95
C SER A 147 1.54 -16.28 22.55
N MET A 148 2.17 -15.55 21.63
CA MET A 148 3.52 -15.83 21.14
C MET A 148 4.27 -14.55 20.74
N PRO A 149 5.60 -14.60 20.56
CA PRO A 149 6.37 -13.46 20.08
C PRO A 149 5.90 -13.00 18.70
N TRP A 150 5.83 -11.67 18.49
CA TRP A 150 5.34 -11.10 17.24
C TRP A 150 6.20 -11.51 16.03
N GLN A 151 7.49 -11.78 16.22
CA GLN A 151 8.40 -12.26 15.18
C GLN A 151 7.98 -13.63 14.64
N GLU A 152 7.55 -14.52 15.54
CA GLU A 152 7.04 -15.84 15.16
C GLU A 152 5.68 -15.70 14.48
N ALA A 153 4.80 -14.85 15.02
CA ALA A 153 3.49 -14.60 14.43
C ALA A 153 3.57 -14.05 12.99
N VAL A 154 4.48 -13.11 12.71
CA VAL A 154 4.73 -12.59 11.36
C VAL A 154 5.22 -13.70 10.43
N THR A 155 6.04 -14.63 10.93
CA THR A 155 6.54 -15.74 10.11
C THR A 155 5.44 -16.76 9.76
N GLN A 156 4.50 -16.96 10.68
CA GLN A 156 3.41 -17.93 10.53
C GLN A 156 2.20 -17.39 9.77
N LEU A 157 2.08 -16.07 9.61
CA LEU A 157 0.96 -15.45 8.92
C LEU A 157 0.93 -15.90 7.45
N PRO A 158 -0.06 -16.71 7.04
CA PRO A 158 -0.21 -17.06 5.64
C PRO A 158 -0.57 -15.78 4.89
N LEU A 159 0.14 -15.47 3.81
CA LEU A 159 -0.11 -14.30 2.95
C LEU A 159 -1.55 -14.21 2.39
N GLN A 160 -2.47 -15.12 2.74
CA GLN A 160 -3.85 -15.18 2.23
C GLN A 160 -4.95 -15.03 3.30
N GLU A 161 -4.68 -15.08 4.61
CA GLU A 161 -5.74 -15.12 5.65
C GLU A 161 -5.81 -13.88 6.57
N ALA A 162 -5.48 -12.69 6.04
CA ALA A 162 -5.78 -11.43 6.72
C ALA A 162 -7.27 -11.03 6.56
N GLY A 163 -8.16 -11.96 6.88
CA GLY A 163 -9.60 -11.75 6.97
C GLY A 163 -10.08 -12.21 8.34
N TRP A 164 -10.59 -11.28 9.16
CA TRP A 164 -11.12 -11.60 10.48
C TRP A 164 -12.27 -12.62 10.36
N ALA A 165 -12.11 -13.79 10.97
CA ALA A 165 -13.23 -14.67 11.28
C ALA A 165 -13.93 -14.11 12.52
N ALA A 166 -15.21 -13.79 12.35
CA ALA A 166 -16.12 -13.27 13.37
C ALA A 166 -16.46 -14.29 14.45
#